data_AF-A0A8T0QPG5-F1
#
_entry.id   AF-A0A8T0QPG5-F1
#
_cell.length_a   1.000
_cell.length_b   1.000
_cell.length_c   1.000
_cell.angle_alpha   90.00
_cell.angle_beta   90.00
_cell.angle_gamma   90.00
#
_symmetry.space_group_name_H-M   'P 1'
#
loop_
_entity.id
_entity.type
_entity.pdbx_description
1 polymer ?
#
loop_
_entity_poly.entity_id
_entity_poly.type
_entity_poly.pdbx_seq_one_letter_code
_entity_poly.pdbx_strand_id
1 'polypeptide(L)'
;MPHRQATQTISPLLSSLLVVWSLSFRHRYRGQTMSSSKSNFFSRAWNRARGKSDVERICKKVFDDLADKDTELLGINSLHVATLMVYNSINKQLVGPHKDPPCLKIVAEKMEEYRAKKGIALTEFQELILMWVEKDLRLVLANKAAIAVLGAPLLAVTAKNAGRRVPRVGDAVEKVPTPLVAAVFSVGLLLLQDVRVSRQRE
;
A
#
# COMPACT_ATOMS: atom_id res chain seq x y z
N MET A 1 -41.89 -28.56 26.18
CA MET A 1 -40.59 -27.88 26.02
C MET A 1 -39.97 -28.28 24.69
N PRO A 2 -40.03 -27.44 23.64
CA PRO A 2 -39.20 -27.64 22.45
C PRO A 2 -38.23 -26.48 22.20
N HIS A 3 -36.99 -26.84 21.88
CA HIS A 3 -35.90 -25.98 21.42
C HIS A 3 -36.26 -25.28 20.10
N ARG A 4 -36.14 -23.94 20.04
CA ARG A 4 -36.05 -23.18 18.78
C ARG A 4 -34.60 -23.15 18.31
N GLN A 5 -34.30 -23.82 17.20
CA GLN A 5 -33.10 -23.55 16.41
C GLN A 5 -33.37 -22.32 15.54
N ALA A 6 -32.56 -21.27 15.71
CA ALA A 6 -32.57 -20.11 14.83
C ALA A 6 -31.68 -20.38 13.62
N THR A 7 -32.29 -20.68 12.48
CA THR A 7 -31.65 -20.67 11.16
C THR A 7 -31.30 -19.23 10.80
N GLN A 8 -30.01 -18.88 10.87
CA GLN A 8 -29.49 -17.63 10.32
C GLN A 8 -29.56 -17.70 8.79
N THR A 9 -30.57 -17.05 8.21
CA THR A 9 -30.66 -16.79 6.78
C THR A 9 -29.70 -15.65 6.42
N ILE A 10 -28.50 -16.02 5.98
CA ILE A 10 -27.58 -15.07 5.34
C ILE A 10 -28.18 -14.70 3.98
N SER A 11 -28.40 -13.41 3.76
CA SER A 11 -29.03 -12.89 2.56
C SER A 11 -28.23 -13.24 1.29
N PRO A 12 -28.90 -13.59 0.18
CA PRO A 12 -28.24 -14.09 -1.04
C PRO A 12 -27.28 -13.07 -1.69
N LEU A 13 -27.42 -11.78 -1.38
CA LEU A 13 -26.56 -10.70 -1.87
C LEU A 13 -25.14 -10.73 -1.27
N LEU A 14 -24.98 -11.21 -0.03
CA LEU A 14 -23.67 -11.31 0.62
C LEU A 14 -22.86 -12.50 0.09
N SER A 15 -23.55 -13.58 -0.29
CA SER A 15 -22.90 -14.74 -0.92
C SER A 15 -22.39 -14.42 -2.33
N SER A 16 -23.12 -13.61 -3.09
CA SER A 16 -22.68 -13.19 -4.43
C SER A 16 -21.46 -12.27 -4.38
N LEU A 17 -21.36 -11.38 -3.40
CA LEU A 17 -20.18 -10.50 -3.24
C LEU A 17 -18.93 -11.29 -2.85
N LEU A 18 -19.06 -12.29 -1.99
CA LEU A 18 -17.94 -13.17 -1.61
C LEU A 18 -17.51 -14.10 -2.75
N VAL A 19 -18.43 -14.58 -3.58
CA VAL A 19 -18.12 -15.40 -4.75
C VAL A 19 -17.46 -14.56 -5.85
N VAL A 20 -17.90 -13.32 -6.08
CA VAL A 20 -17.24 -12.37 -7.00
C VAL A 20 -15.83 -12.00 -6.51
N TRP A 21 -15.62 -11.93 -5.19
CA TRP A 21 -14.31 -11.70 -4.60
C TRP A 21 -13.39 -12.92 -4.75
N SER A 22 -13.89 -14.14 -4.49
CA SER A 22 -13.13 -15.39 -4.67
C SER A 22 -12.80 -15.71 -6.14
N LEU A 23 -13.69 -15.39 -7.09
CA LEU A 23 -13.40 -15.55 -8.51
C LEU A 23 -12.48 -14.45 -9.07
N SER A 24 -12.57 -13.21 -8.56
CA SER A 24 -11.66 -12.13 -8.96
C SER A 24 -10.25 -12.30 -8.40
N PHE A 25 -10.11 -12.94 -7.23
CA PHE A 25 -8.80 -13.16 -6.60
C PHE A 25 -8.02 -14.32 -7.23
N ARG A 26 -8.70 -15.28 -7.87
CA ARG A 26 -8.04 -16.47 -8.44
C ARG A 26 -7.63 -16.34 -9.93
N HIS A 27 -8.02 -15.28 -10.65
CA HIS A 27 -7.86 -15.26 -12.12
C HIS A 27 -7.18 -14.01 -12.75
N ARG A 28 -6.27 -13.31 -12.06
CA ARG A 28 -5.54 -12.20 -12.73
C ARG A 28 -4.05 -12.09 -12.41
N TYR A 29 -3.36 -13.23 -12.49
CA TYR A 29 -2.00 -13.30 -13.04
C TYR A 29 -2.11 -13.62 -14.54
N ARG A 30 -2.37 -12.61 -15.36
CA ARG A 30 -2.06 -12.65 -16.80
C ARG A 30 -2.03 -11.22 -17.31
N GLY A 31 -0.88 -10.82 -17.84
CA GLY A 31 -0.53 -9.43 -18.10
C GLY A 31 -1.51 -8.72 -19.05
N GLN A 32 -1.69 -7.43 -18.79
CA GLN A 32 -1.97 -6.43 -19.82
C GLN A 32 -1.56 -5.05 -19.30
N THR A 33 -0.86 -4.33 -20.17
CA THR A 33 -0.11 -3.11 -19.94
C THR A 33 -1.02 -1.89 -20.00
N MET A 34 -1.43 -1.35 -18.85
CA MET A 34 -1.89 0.03 -18.70
C MET A 34 -1.38 0.60 -17.37
N SER A 35 -0.06 0.82 -17.27
CA SER A 35 0.60 1.26 -16.02
C SER A 35 1.86 2.09 -16.27
N SER A 36 1.81 3.05 -17.19
CA SER A 36 2.97 3.91 -17.49
C SER A 36 2.83 5.34 -16.94
N SER A 37 1.64 5.95 -17.00
CA SER A 37 1.50 7.38 -16.64
C SER A 37 1.40 7.63 -15.12
N LYS A 38 0.74 6.73 -14.37
CA LYS A 38 0.55 6.88 -12.90
C LYS A 38 1.81 6.51 -12.10
N SER A 39 2.56 5.49 -12.53
CA SER A 39 3.83 5.09 -11.91
C SER A 39 4.86 6.22 -11.95
N ASN A 40 4.93 6.94 -13.08
CA ASN A 40 5.82 8.08 -13.25
C ASN A 40 5.52 9.26 -12.30
N PHE A 41 4.27 9.49 -11.92
CA PHE A 41 3.92 10.58 -10.99
C PHE A 41 4.32 10.27 -9.55
N PHE A 42 4.05 9.04 -9.07
CA PHE A 42 4.35 8.67 -7.69
C PHE A 42 5.84 8.51 -7.41
N SER A 43 6.60 7.87 -8.31
CA SER A 43 8.05 7.82 -8.17
C SER A 43 8.63 9.24 -8.15
N ARG A 44 8.09 10.18 -8.93
CA ARG A 44 8.49 11.59 -8.89
C ARG A 44 8.09 12.29 -7.59
N ALA A 45 6.89 12.05 -7.07
CA ALA A 45 6.45 12.62 -5.78
C ALA A 45 7.28 12.08 -4.61
N TRP A 46 7.54 10.76 -4.58
CA TRP A 46 8.42 10.10 -3.60
C TRP A 46 9.85 10.64 -3.65
N ASN A 47 10.40 10.78 -4.87
CA ASN A 47 11.72 11.37 -5.07
C ASN A 47 11.76 12.85 -4.65
N ARG A 48 10.65 13.59 -4.82
CA ARG A 48 10.54 15.01 -4.47
C ARG A 48 10.29 15.23 -2.97
N ALA A 49 9.65 14.29 -2.29
CA ALA A 49 9.30 14.34 -0.87
C ALA A 49 10.45 13.92 0.07
N ARG A 50 11.70 13.87 -0.40
CA ARG A 50 12.91 13.41 0.33
C ARG A 50 12.93 11.94 0.77
N GLY A 51 11.85 11.18 0.57
CA GLY A 51 11.75 9.78 0.98
C GLY A 51 12.85 8.88 0.40
N LYS A 52 13.23 9.09 -0.87
CA LYS A 52 14.35 8.37 -1.48
C LYS A 52 15.68 8.67 -0.78
N SER A 53 16.00 9.95 -0.59
CA SER A 53 17.26 10.37 0.05
C SER A 53 17.37 9.96 1.52
N ASP A 54 16.25 9.86 2.23
CA ASP A 54 16.25 9.42 3.63
C ASP A 54 16.44 7.90 3.72
N VAL A 55 15.81 7.12 2.84
CA VAL A 55 16.07 5.66 2.73
C VAL A 55 17.53 5.40 2.36
N GLU A 56 18.09 6.11 1.37
CA GLU A 56 19.50 5.98 1.00
C GLU A 56 20.45 6.27 2.16
N ARG A 57 20.13 7.29 2.98
CA ARG A 57 20.89 7.64 4.18
C ARG A 57 20.79 6.55 5.25
N ILE A 58 19.61 5.99 5.46
CA ILE A 58 19.40 4.86 6.38
C ILE A 58 20.19 3.64 5.90
N CYS A 59 20.10 3.30 4.61
CA CYS A 59 20.86 2.21 4.01
C CYS A 59 22.36 2.42 4.18
N LYS A 60 22.86 3.65 3.96
CA LYS A 60 24.28 3.95 4.16
C LYS A 60 24.70 3.69 5.60
N LYS A 61 23.94 4.16 6.59
CA LYS A 61 24.27 3.91 8.01
C LYS A 61 24.32 2.41 8.34
N VAL A 62 23.30 1.66 7.93
CA VAL A 62 23.25 0.21 8.18
C VAL A 62 24.36 -0.52 7.43
N PHE A 63 24.71 -0.08 6.23
CA PHE A 63 25.81 -0.62 5.46
C PHE A 63 27.15 -0.35 6.17
N ASP A 64 27.40 0.88 6.60
CA ASP A 64 28.62 1.26 7.32
C ASP A 64 28.77 0.45 8.64
N ASP A 65 27.67 0.05 9.29
CA ASP A 65 27.66 -0.75 10.51
C ASP A 65 27.95 -2.26 10.27
N LEU A 66 27.62 -2.79 9.08
CA LEU A 66 27.65 -4.23 8.79
C LEU A 66 28.64 -4.64 7.71
N ALA A 67 29.12 -3.69 6.90
CA ALA A 67 30.11 -3.96 5.86
C ALA A 67 31.44 -4.31 6.50
N ASP A 68 32.12 -5.25 5.85
CA ASP A 68 33.47 -5.60 6.22
C ASP A 68 34.41 -4.43 5.90
N LYS A 69 35.26 -4.04 6.86
CA LYS A 69 36.10 -2.85 6.77
C LYS A 69 37.24 -3.00 5.76
N ASP A 70 37.66 -4.22 5.47
CA ASP A 70 38.77 -4.50 4.57
C ASP A 70 38.28 -4.60 3.12
N THR A 71 37.08 -5.14 2.93
CA THR A 71 36.51 -5.33 1.58
C THR A 71 35.54 -4.24 1.16
N GLU A 72 35.03 -3.42 2.10
CA GLU A 72 33.97 -2.44 1.89
C GLU A 72 32.68 -3.03 1.28
N LEU A 73 32.47 -4.34 1.49
CA LEU A 73 31.33 -5.08 0.98
C LEU A 73 30.46 -5.61 2.12
N LEU A 74 29.16 -5.64 1.88
CA LEU A 74 28.22 -6.31 2.76
C LEU A 74 28.23 -7.82 2.45
N GLY A 75 28.46 -8.64 3.48
CA GLY A 75 28.38 -10.09 3.36
C GLY A 75 26.96 -10.53 2.96
N ILE A 76 26.88 -11.52 2.07
CA ILE A 76 25.59 -12.03 1.55
C ILE A 76 24.71 -12.56 2.70
N ASN A 77 25.31 -13.25 3.67
CA ASN A 77 24.62 -13.77 4.86
C ASN A 77 24.06 -12.65 5.76
N SER A 78 24.67 -11.46 5.71
CA SER A 78 24.24 -10.29 6.48
C SER A 78 23.08 -9.55 5.80
N LEU A 79 22.72 -9.88 4.55
CA LEU A 79 21.67 -9.18 3.80
C LEU A 79 20.32 -9.20 4.52
N HIS A 80 19.96 -10.34 5.12
CA HIS A 80 18.71 -10.45 5.86
C HIS A 80 18.68 -9.52 7.08
N VAL A 81 19.74 -9.55 7.90
CA VAL A 81 19.87 -8.69 9.08
C VAL A 81 19.90 -7.22 8.69
N ALA A 82 20.67 -6.86 7.65
CA ALA A 82 20.73 -5.50 7.12
C ALA A 82 19.35 -5.00 6.69
N THR A 83 18.58 -5.85 6.00
CA THR A 83 17.21 -5.52 5.57
C THR A 83 16.29 -5.25 6.77
N LEU A 84 16.35 -6.09 7.80
CA LEU A 84 15.57 -5.90 9.04
C LEU A 84 15.95 -4.58 9.73
N MET A 85 17.23 -4.27 9.84
CA MET A 85 17.73 -3.03 10.46
C MET A 85 17.27 -1.78 9.68
N VAL A 86 17.29 -1.85 8.34
CA VAL A 86 16.80 -0.75 7.50
C VAL A 86 15.30 -0.54 7.69
N TYR A 87 14.48 -1.60 7.64
CA TYR A 87 13.04 -1.47 7.82
C TYR A 87 12.67 -0.98 9.23
N ASN A 88 13.39 -1.45 10.27
CA ASN A 88 13.25 -0.92 11.62
C ASN A 88 13.57 0.59 11.68
N SER A 89 14.66 1.00 11.03
CA SER A 89 15.06 2.41 11.00
C SER A 89 14.09 3.28 10.20
N ILE A 90 13.57 2.77 9.07
CA ILE A 90 12.51 3.41 8.29
C ILE A 90 11.26 3.60 9.14
N ASN A 91 10.82 2.56 9.86
CA ASN A 91 9.62 2.62 10.70
C ASN A 91 9.78 3.57 11.90
N LYS A 92 11.01 3.84 12.34
CA LYS A 92 11.33 4.82 13.39
C LYS A 92 11.46 6.26 12.87
N GLN A 93 12.11 6.45 11.72
CA GLN A 93 12.53 7.75 11.24
C GLN A 93 11.58 8.36 10.19
N LEU A 94 10.89 7.52 9.41
CA LEU A 94 9.96 7.97 8.37
C LEU A 94 8.53 7.89 8.87
N VAL A 95 7.84 9.03 8.87
CA VAL A 95 6.43 9.12 9.23
C VAL A 95 5.60 8.42 8.15
N GLY A 96 4.99 7.29 8.49
CA GLY A 96 4.11 6.55 7.58
C GLY A 96 3.72 5.16 8.07
N PRO A 97 2.75 4.47 7.42
CA PRO A 97 2.33 3.09 7.67
C PRO A 97 3.50 2.20 8.10
N HIS A 98 3.34 1.38 9.15
CA HIS A 98 4.39 0.44 9.55
C HIS A 98 4.62 -0.47 8.35
N LYS A 99 5.87 -0.56 7.93
CA LYS A 99 6.26 -1.39 6.79
C LYS A 99 6.85 -2.66 7.33
N ASP A 100 6.24 -3.77 6.97
CA ASP A 100 6.83 -5.07 7.25
C ASP A 100 8.01 -5.30 6.29
N PRO A 101 9.13 -5.85 6.78
CA PRO A 101 10.23 -6.22 5.92
C PRO A 101 9.80 -7.30 4.91
N PRO A 102 10.49 -7.43 3.77
CA PRO A 102 10.24 -8.51 2.82
C PRO A 102 10.37 -9.87 3.51
N CYS A 103 9.54 -10.81 3.09
CA CYS A 103 9.56 -12.14 3.68
C CYS A 103 10.91 -12.83 3.44
N LEU A 104 11.30 -13.71 4.38
CA LEU A 104 12.59 -14.40 4.33
C LEU A 104 12.83 -15.12 3.00
N LYS A 105 11.78 -15.65 2.37
CA LYS A 105 11.86 -16.32 1.07
C LYS A 105 12.35 -15.37 -0.05
N ILE A 106 11.81 -14.15 -0.13
CA ILE A 106 12.21 -13.15 -1.13
C ILE A 106 13.66 -12.73 -0.91
N VAL A 107 14.07 -12.56 0.36
CA VAL A 107 15.45 -12.21 0.70
C VAL A 107 16.39 -13.36 0.35
N ALA A 108 16.01 -14.61 0.66
CA ALA A 108 16.79 -15.80 0.35
C ALA A 108 16.97 -15.98 -1.16
N GLU A 109 15.91 -15.79 -1.96
CA GLU A 109 16.00 -15.80 -3.42
C GLU A 109 17.03 -14.77 -3.93
N LYS A 110 17.08 -13.56 -3.35
CA LYS A 110 18.10 -12.57 -3.67
C LYS A 110 19.50 -12.93 -3.19
N MET A 111 19.63 -13.58 -2.04
CA MET A 111 20.93 -14.09 -1.58
C MET A 111 21.48 -15.16 -2.53
N GLU A 112 20.63 -16.04 -3.08
CA GLU A 112 21.03 -17.02 -4.09
C GLU A 112 21.52 -16.36 -5.39
N GLU A 113 20.85 -15.30 -5.85
CA GLU A 113 21.30 -14.52 -7.02
C GLU A 113 22.70 -13.90 -6.80
N TYR A 114 23.00 -13.49 -5.57
CA TYR A 114 24.31 -12.93 -5.22
C TYR A 114 25.35 -13.97 -4.80
N ARG A 115 25.00 -15.26 -4.72
CA ARG A 115 25.88 -16.30 -4.17
C ARG A 115 27.22 -16.45 -4.89
N ALA A 116 27.24 -16.12 -6.19
CA ALA A 116 28.46 -16.14 -7.00
C ALA A 116 29.35 -14.89 -6.82
N LYS A 117 28.85 -13.84 -6.16
CA LYS A 117 29.60 -12.61 -5.89
C LYS A 117 30.39 -12.72 -4.58
N LYS A 118 31.43 -11.90 -4.45
CA LYS A 118 32.23 -11.79 -3.22
C LYS A 118 31.48 -11.06 -2.09
N GLY A 119 30.53 -10.21 -2.43
CA GLY A 119 29.75 -9.41 -1.50
C GLY A 119 28.86 -8.43 -2.24
N ILE A 120 28.11 -7.62 -1.50
CA ILE A 120 27.14 -6.66 -2.03
C ILE A 120 27.70 -5.25 -1.81
N ALA A 121 27.78 -4.46 -2.88
CA ALA A 121 28.21 -3.07 -2.80
C ALA A 121 27.10 -2.16 -2.22
N LEU A 122 27.47 -1.01 -1.68
CA LEU A 122 26.51 -0.04 -1.12
C LEU A 122 25.42 0.37 -2.12
N THR A 123 25.81 0.62 -3.37
CA THR A 123 24.87 1.02 -4.44
C THR A 123 23.86 -0.09 -4.73
N GLU A 124 24.32 -1.32 -4.88
CA GLU A 124 23.46 -2.48 -5.10
C GLU A 124 22.50 -2.71 -3.92
N PHE A 125 23.00 -2.56 -2.69
CA PHE A 125 22.20 -2.66 -1.49
C PHE A 125 21.11 -1.57 -1.43
N GLN A 126 21.47 -0.31 -1.74
CA GLN A 126 20.52 0.80 -1.78
C GLN A 126 19.43 0.58 -2.84
N GLU A 127 19.82 0.17 -4.05
CA GLU A 127 18.88 -0.11 -5.15
C GLU A 127 17.91 -1.25 -4.79
N LEU A 128 18.42 -2.31 -4.16
CA LEU A 128 17.63 -3.44 -3.72
C LEU A 128 16.57 -3.03 -2.69
N ILE A 129 16.96 -2.31 -1.64
CA ILE A 129 16.04 -1.82 -0.62
C ILE A 129 15.01 -0.86 -1.23
N LEU A 130 15.46 0.10 -2.05
CA LEU A 130 14.55 1.06 -2.69
C LEU A 130 13.50 0.36 -3.54
N MET A 131 13.89 -0.68 -4.28
CA MET A 131 12.98 -1.48 -5.09
C MET A 131 11.93 -2.19 -4.24
N TRP A 132 12.30 -2.75 -3.08
CA TRP A 132 11.31 -3.35 -2.16
C TRP A 132 10.38 -2.31 -1.54
N VAL A 133 10.93 -1.22 -1.00
CA VAL A 133 10.15 -0.14 -0.39
C VAL A 133 9.17 0.50 -1.40
N GLU A 134 9.58 0.66 -2.65
CA GLU A 134 8.71 1.21 -3.69
C GLU A 134 7.57 0.25 -4.05
N LYS A 135 7.82 -1.06 -4.09
CA LYS A 135 6.77 -2.07 -4.33
C LYS A 135 5.73 -2.06 -3.21
N ASP A 136 6.16 -2.03 -1.96
CA ASP A 136 5.26 -2.00 -0.80
C ASP A 136 4.39 -0.75 -0.82
N LEU A 137 4.99 0.42 -1.09
CA LEU A 137 4.26 1.68 -1.16
C LEU A 137 3.23 1.68 -2.29
N ARG A 138 3.60 1.17 -3.47
CA ARG A 138 2.68 1.04 -4.61
C ARG A 138 1.49 0.15 -4.26
N LEU A 139 1.70 -0.96 -3.55
CA LEU A 139 0.64 -1.88 -3.16
C LEU A 139 -0.31 -1.26 -2.13
N VAL A 140 0.23 -0.62 -1.08
CA VAL A 140 -0.58 0.07 -0.06
C VAL A 140 -1.42 1.17 -0.70
N LEU A 141 -0.83 1.98 -1.58
CA LEU A 141 -1.55 3.09 -2.21
C LEU A 141 -2.59 2.60 -3.22
N ALA A 142 -2.30 1.55 -3.99
CA ALA A 142 -3.26 0.93 -4.89
C ALA A 142 -4.48 0.40 -4.12
N ASN A 143 -4.26 -0.22 -2.96
CA ASN A 143 -5.35 -0.71 -2.11
C ASN A 143 -6.20 0.44 -1.54
N LYS A 144 -5.57 1.51 -1.04
CA LYS A 144 -6.28 2.72 -0.58
C LYS A 144 -7.12 3.35 -1.70
N ALA A 145 -6.52 3.52 -2.88
CA ALA A 145 -7.19 4.05 -4.04
C ALA A 145 -8.36 3.13 -4.48
N ALA A 146 -8.17 1.82 -4.47
CA ALA A 146 -9.23 0.87 -4.79
C ALA A 146 -10.42 1.00 -3.84
N ILE A 147 -10.19 1.09 -2.52
CA ILE A 147 -11.26 1.31 -1.53
C ILE A 147 -11.97 2.64 -1.78
N ALA A 148 -11.22 3.71 -2.08
CA ALA A 148 -11.81 5.01 -2.38
C ALA A 148 -12.69 4.97 -3.64
N VAL A 149 -12.19 4.38 -4.74
CA VAL A 149 -12.92 4.24 -6.01
C VAL A 149 -14.16 3.36 -5.87
N LEU A 150 -14.10 2.30 -5.07
CA LEU A 150 -15.23 1.38 -4.87
C LEU A 150 -16.27 1.95 -3.89
N GLY A 151 -15.81 2.61 -2.82
CA GLY A 151 -16.70 3.18 -1.80
C GLY A 151 -17.37 4.47 -2.22
N ALA A 152 -16.71 5.31 -3.02
CA ALA A 152 -17.20 6.64 -3.33
C ALA A 152 -18.53 6.69 -4.11
N PRO A 153 -18.80 5.83 -5.12
CA PRO A 153 -20.10 5.83 -5.80
C PRO A 153 -21.26 5.52 -4.85
N LEU A 154 -21.05 4.59 -3.91
CA LEU A 154 -22.06 4.23 -2.91
C LEU A 154 -22.33 5.40 -1.95
N LEU A 155 -21.26 6.05 -1.46
CA LEU A 155 -21.39 7.25 -0.61
C LEU A 155 -22.04 8.42 -1.36
N ALA A 156 -21.74 8.60 -2.64
CA ALA A 156 -22.31 9.66 -3.46
C ALA A 156 -23.82 9.47 -3.69
N VAL A 157 -24.25 8.25 -4.02
CA VAL A 157 -25.68 7.94 -4.23
C VAL A 157 -26.45 8.10 -2.92
N THR A 158 -25.92 7.57 -1.82
CA THR A 158 -26.57 7.69 -0.50
C THR A 158 -26.66 9.14 -0.03
N ALA A 159 -25.57 9.91 -0.11
CA ALA A 159 -25.56 11.32 0.24
C ALA A 159 -26.49 12.15 -0.65
N LYS A 160 -26.49 11.90 -1.97
CA LYS A 160 -27.39 12.60 -2.90
C LYS A 160 -28.86 12.30 -2.60
N ASN A 161 -29.20 11.04 -2.34
CA ASN A 161 -30.57 10.64 -1.99
C ASN A 161 -31.02 11.23 -0.65
N ALA A 162 -30.12 11.33 0.34
CA ALA A 162 -30.41 11.99 1.60
C ALA A 162 -30.62 13.51 1.41
N GLY A 163 -29.75 14.17 0.64
CA GLY A 163 -29.85 15.61 0.38
C GLY A 163 -31.13 16.01 -0.36
N ARG A 164 -31.62 15.18 -1.27
CA ARG A 164 -32.94 15.38 -1.94
C ARG A 164 -34.11 15.45 -0.96
N ARG A 165 -34.03 14.78 0.20
CA ARG A 165 -35.11 14.74 1.19
C ARG A 165 -35.17 15.99 2.08
N VAL A 166 -34.25 16.95 1.88
CA VAL A 166 -34.18 18.17 2.69
C VAL A 166 -34.92 19.31 1.99
N PRO A 167 -36.02 19.84 2.54
CA PRO A 167 -36.88 20.83 1.87
C PRO A 167 -36.19 22.13 1.43
N ARG A 168 -35.07 22.51 2.05
CA ARG A 168 -34.31 23.72 1.72
C ARG A 168 -33.13 23.50 0.76
N VAL A 169 -32.67 22.27 0.58
CA VAL A 169 -31.40 21.97 -0.12
C VAL A 169 -31.57 20.92 -1.23
N GLY A 170 -32.75 20.29 -1.31
CA GLY A 170 -33.06 19.24 -2.28
C GLY A 170 -32.86 19.68 -3.74
N ASP A 171 -33.38 20.85 -4.10
CA ASP A 171 -33.27 21.41 -5.45
C ASP A 171 -31.82 21.69 -5.88
N ALA A 172 -30.97 22.09 -4.92
CA ALA A 172 -29.56 22.35 -5.17
C ALA A 172 -28.78 21.04 -5.37
N VAL A 173 -29.06 20.03 -4.53
CA VAL A 173 -28.42 18.70 -4.57
C VAL A 173 -28.81 17.92 -5.83
N GLU A 174 -30.02 18.13 -6.33
CA GLU A 174 -30.49 17.47 -7.56
C GLU A 174 -29.71 17.92 -8.80
N LYS A 175 -29.43 19.23 -8.90
CA LYS A 175 -28.69 19.83 -10.02
C LYS A 175 -27.24 19.37 -10.15
N VAL A 176 -26.65 18.84 -9.07
CA VAL A 176 -25.25 18.39 -9.07
C VAL A 176 -25.14 16.97 -9.65
N PRO A 177 -24.33 16.72 -10.70
CA PRO A 177 -24.13 15.38 -11.23
C PRO A 177 -23.52 14.42 -10.20
N THR A 178 -24.08 13.21 -10.10
CA THR A 178 -23.59 12.17 -9.18
C THR A 178 -22.10 11.84 -9.34
N PRO A 179 -21.52 11.82 -10.56
CA PRO A 179 -20.07 11.60 -10.73
C PRO A 179 -19.20 12.67 -10.06
N LEU A 180 -19.66 13.93 -10.01
CA LEU A 180 -18.93 15.01 -9.35
C LEU A 180 -18.91 14.81 -7.83
N VAL A 181 -20.05 14.43 -7.26
CA VAL A 181 -20.17 14.08 -5.83
C VAL A 181 -19.29 12.87 -5.50
N ALA A 182 -19.27 11.85 -6.36
CA ALA A 182 -18.39 10.69 -6.20
C ALA A 182 -16.90 11.05 -6.29
N ALA A 183 -16.51 12.00 -7.14
CA ALA A 183 -15.13 12.47 -7.19
C ALA A 183 -14.72 13.15 -5.87
N VAL A 184 -15.60 14.00 -5.30
CA VAL A 184 -15.37 14.63 -3.99
C VAL A 184 -15.24 13.58 -2.88
N PHE A 185 -16.13 12.58 -2.84
CA PHE A 185 -16.03 11.49 -1.87
C PHE A 185 -14.78 10.63 -2.06
N SER A 186 -14.32 10.42 -3.30
CA SER A 186 -13.09 9.67 -3.58
C SER A 186 -11.86 10.39 -2.99
N VAL A 187 -11.76 11.70 -3.21
CA VAL A 187 -10.69 12.53 -2.62
C VAL A 187 -10.81 12.56 -1.10
N GLY A 188 -12.02 12.78 -0.59
CA GLY A 188 -12.28 12.79 0.86
C GLY A 188 -11.92 11.48 1.54
N LEU A 189 -12.28 10.33 0.94
CA LEU A 189 -11.93 9.01 1.46
C LEU A 189 -10.42 8.78 1.46
N LEU A 190 -9.72 9.19 0.39
CA LEU A 190 -8.26 9.06 0.30
C LEU A 190 -7.58 9.82 1.45
N LEU A 191 -8.02 11.07 1.70
CA LEU A 191 -7.50 11.91 2.78
C LEU A 191 -7.86 11.37 4.18
N LEU A 192 -9.09 10.90 4.38
CA LEU A 192 -9.52 10.31 5.65
C LEU A 192 -8.78 9.00 5.98
N GLN A 193 -8.46 8.20 4.97
CA GLN A 193 -7.65 6.99 5.14
C GLN A 193 -6.22 7.33 5.58
N ASP A 194 -5.67 8.47 5.18
CA ASP A 194 -4.37 8.94 5.67
C ASP A 194 -4.44 9.39 7.13
N VAL A 195 -5.47 10.14 7.52
CA VAL A 195 -5.64 10.60 8.92
C VAL A 195 -5.88 9.45 9.90
N ARG A 196 -6.71 8.45 9.53
CA ARG A 196 -6.96 7.29 10.41
C ARG A 196 -5.71 6.45 10.66
N VAL A 197 -4.84 6.33 9.67
CA VAL A 197 -3.55 5.64 9.84
C VAL A 197 -2.63 6.40 10.78
N SER A 198 -2.70 7.73 10.80
CA SER A 198 -1.95 8.55 11.77
C SER A 198 -2.49 8.43 13.20
N ARG A 199 -3.80 8.25 13.39
CA ARG A 199 -4.46 8.24 14.72
C ARG A 199 -4.41 6.91 15.47
N GLN A 200 -4.20 5.78 14.80
CA GLN A 200 -4.04 4.46 15.45
C GLN A 200 -2.62 4.24 16.06
N ARG A 201 -1.86 5.31 16.27
CA ARG A 201 -0.44 5.26 16.67
C ARG A 201 -0.11 6.06 17.93
N GLU A 202 -1.13 6.67 18.53
CA GLU A 202 -1.06 7.21 19.90
C GLU A 202 -1.57 6.12 20.86
#